data_AF-A0A5D2XI45-F1
#
_entry.id   AF-A0A5D2XI45-F1
#
_cell.length_a   1.000
_cell.length_b   1.000
_cell.length_c   1.000
_cell.angle_alpha   90.00
_cell.angle_beta   90.00
_cell.angle_gamma   90.00
#
_symmetry.space_group_name_H-M   'P 1'
#
loop_
_entity.id
_entity.type
_entity.pdbx_description
1 polymer ?
#
loop_
_entity_poly.entity_id
_entity_poly.type
_entity_poly.pdbx_seq_one_letter_code
_entity_poly.pdbx_strand_id
1 'polypeptide(L)'
;MPVMIAPTSLQKLANPEGEIATARAASACNTIMVLSTSSTYSLEEVAACCDAIRFFQLYIYLALPELFSIVYKRRDISAKLVQRAENNGYKAIVLTVDSPRLGRREADLRTNEILFQFNVIHEKLLLMHPILVVPPLKNLEGLLPTKFVSDEKGSGLAALASGTLDASFCWEDITWLKSITNLPILIKGVLTREDAIKALEVGVDGMIISNHGGRQLDYSPATISVLEEVLHFTYCC
;
A
#
# COMPACT_ATOMS: atom_id res chain seq x y z
N MET A 1 9.66 21.53 3.83
CA MET A 1 10.78 20.70 4.37
C MET A 1 10.91 19.43 3.53
N PRO A 2 12.09 18.80 3.38
CA PRO A 2 12.26 17.57 2.60
C PRO A 2 11.89 16.30 3.41
N VAL A 3 10.75 16.33 4.11
CA VAL A 3 10.29 15.24 4.98
C VAL A 3 8.82 15.01 4.73
N MET A 4 8.44 13.85 4.19
CA MET A 4 7.06 13.48 3.85
C MET A 4 6.54 12.36 4.76
N ILE A 5 5.22 12.21 4.87
CA ILE A 5 4.60 11.11 5.60
C ILE A 5 4.44 9.91 4.66
N ALA A 6 5.11 8.80 4.97
CA ALA A 6 5.06 7.56 4.20
C ALA A 6 3.70 6.83 4.34
N PRO A 7 3.30 6.01 3.35
CA PRO A 7 2.02 5.31 3.40
C PRO A 7 2.04 4.23 4.48
N THR A 8 1.12 4.35 5.42
CA THR A 8 0.87 3.39 6.49
C THR A 8 -0.61 3.05 6.52
N SER A 9 -0.94 1.77 6.64
CA SER A 9 -2.31 1.26 6.63
C SER A 9 -2.93 1.33 8.01
N LEU A 10 -4.27 1.28 8.07
CA LEU A 10 -5.03 1.06 9.31
C LEU A 10 -4.79 2.11 10.42
N GLN A 11 -4.69 3.40 10.08
CA GLN A 11 -4.33 4.43 11.06
C GLN A 11 -5.38 4.58 12.18
N LYS A 12 -6.64 4.20 11.94
CA LYS A 12 -7.67 4.13 12.99
C LYS A 12 -7.38 3.18 14.16
N LEU A 13 -6.47 2.23 13.98
CA LEU A 13 -6.01 1.38 15.09
C LEU A 13 -5.16 2.16 16.10
N ALA A 14 -4.48 3.22 15.64
CA ALA A 14 -3.65 4.06 16.50
C ALA A 14 -4.42 5.24 17.10
N ASN A 15 -5.35 5.83 16.35
CA ASN A 15 -6.15 6.96 16.80
C ASN A 15 -7.49 7.01 16.03
N PRO A 16 -8.65 7.30 16.66
CA PRO A 16 -9.95 7.36 15.98
C PRO A 16 -10.02 8.31 14.78
N GLU A 17 -9.25 9.41 14.77
CA GLU A 17 -9.17 10.35 13.65
C GLU A 17 -8.35 9.81 12.47
N GLY A 18 -7.52 8.79 12.69
CA GLY A 18 -6.77 8.04 11.67
C GLY A 18 -6.12 8.92 10.59
N GLU A 19 -6.38 8.57 9.33
CA GLU A 19 -5.79 9.26 8.17
C GLU A 19 -6.21 10.73 8.05
N ILE A 20 -7.34 11.15 8.63
CA ILE A 20 -7.79 12.55 8.62
C ILE A 20 -6.89 13.41 9.49
N ALA A 21 -6.54 12.94 10.69
CA ALA A 21 -5.58 13.64 11.55
C ALA A 21 -4.22 13.77 10.87
N THR A 22 -3.74 12.69 10.24
CA THR A 22 -2.48 12.68 9.49
C THR A 22 -2.51 13.67 8.32
N ALA A 23 -3.59 13.71 7.56
CA ALA A 23 -3.74 14.65 6.43
C ALA A 23 -3.76 16.11 6.88
N ARG A 24 -4.49 16.42 7.96
CA ARG A 24 -4.52 17.77 8.55
C ARG A 24 -3.14 18.19 9.06
N ALA A 25 -2.42 17.28 9.72
CA ALA A 25 -1.06 17.53 10.18
C ALA A 25 -0.10 17.78 9.00
N ALA A 26 -0.17 16.98 7.94
CA ALA A 26 0.62 17.19 6.73
C ALA A 26 0.36 18.56 6.09
N SER A 27 -0.93 18.97 6.01
CA SER A 27 -1.32 20.30 5.55
C SER A 27 -0.73 21.41 6.41
N ALA A 28 -0.89 21.32 7.74
CA ALA A 28 -0.38 22.32 8.67
C ALA A 28 1.16 22.43 8.66
N CYS A 29 1.86 21.32 8.43
CA CYS A 29 3.32 21.28 8.29
C CYS A 29 3.82 21.62 6.88
N ASN A 30 2.92 21.93 5.94
CA ASN A 30 3.22 22.16 4.53
C ASN A 30 4.12 21.05 3.94
N THR A 31 3.68 19.80 4.11
CA THR A 31 4.37 18.63 3.58
C THR A 31 3.39 17.65 2.92
N ILE A 32 3.95 16.67 2.22
CA ILE A 32 3.21 15.66 1.48
C ILE A 32 2.83 14.51 2.40
N MET A 33 1.58 14.06 2.29
CA MET A 33 1.12 12.79 2.81
C MET A 33 0.97 11.79 1.67
N VAL A 34 1.55 10.59 1.83
CA VAL A 34 1.24 9.46 0.95
C VAL A 34 0.15 8.62 1.62
N LEU A 35 -1.05 8.55 1.02
CA LEU A 35 -2.15 7.73 1.54
C LEU A 35 -1.98 6.27 1.09
N SER A 36 -2.15 5.32 2.00
CA SER A 36 -2.12 3.87 1.68
C SER A 36 -3.39 3.44 0.94
N THR A 37 -3.28 2.48 0.01
CA THR A 37 -4.49 1.81 -0.52
C THR A 37 -5.30 1.15 0.62
N SER A 38 -4.65 0.60 1.64
CA SER A 38 -5.31 -0.05 2.78
C SER A 38 -5.60 0.93 3.95
N SER A 39 -6.08 2.13 3.63
CA SER A 39 -6.49 3.13 4.63
C SER A 39 -7.90 2.88 5.18
N THR A 40 -8.15 3.43 6.37
CA THR A 40 -9.44 3.34 7.09
C THR A 40 -10.39 4.52 6.86
N TYR A 41 -9.93 5.49 6.08
CA TYR A 41 -10.72 6.47 5.35
C TYR A 41 -10.55 6.25 3.85
N SER A 42 -11.58 6.58 3.06
CA SER A 42 -11.45 6.56 1.61
C SER A 42 -10.58 7.71 1.13
N LEU A 43 -10.00 7.58 -0.06
CA LEU A 43 -9.19 8.64 -0.67
C LEU A 43 -9.99 9.93 -0.89
N GLU A 44 -11.30 9.83 -1.13
CA GLU A 44 -12.23 10.95 -1.25
C GLU A 44 -12.42 11.65 0.10
N GLU A 45 -12.65 10.88 1.18
CA GLU A 45 -12.80 11.44 2.53
C GLU A 45 -11.53 12.18 2.97
N VAL A 46 -10.36 11.62 2.66
CA VAL A 46 -9.07 12.26 2.95
C VAL A 46 -8.84 13.50 2.07
N ALA A 47 -9.25 13.47 0.81
CA ALA A 47 -9.13 14.63 -0.08
C ALA A 47 -10.04 15.79 0.35
N ALA A 48 -11.25 15.50 0.81
CA ALA A 48 -12.22 16.51 1.23
C ALA A 48 -11.90 17.16 2.59
N CYS A 49 -11.00 16.58 3.39
CA CYS A 49 -10.80 17.03 4.77
C CYS A 49 -9.86 18.24 4.93
N CYS A 50 -8.96 18.49 3.97
CA CYS A 50 -7.99 19.59 3.98
C CYS A 50 -7.25 19.73 2.63
N ASP A 51 -6.59 20.88 2.43
CA ASP A 51 -5.82 21.19 1.21
C ASP A 51 -4.36 20.69 1.22
N ALA A 52 -4.05 19.57 1.90
CA ALA A 52 -2.71 18.97 1.85
C ALA A 52 -2.31 18.53 0.43
N ILE A 53 -1.01 18.55 0.12
CA ILE A 53 -0.50 17.82 -1.06
C ILE A 53 -0.50 16.34 -0.71
N ARG A 54 -1.13 15.52 -1.55
CA ARG A 54 -1.27 14.08 -1.32
C ARG A 54 -0.79 13.27 -2.50
N PHE A 55 -0.06 12.20 -2.21
CA PHE A 55 0.21 11.10 -3.15
C PHE A 55 -0.61 9.88 -2.75
N PHE A 56 -0.92 9.02 -3.71
CA PHE A 56 -1.69 7.80 -3.46
C PHE A 56 -0.80 6.58 -3.68
N GLN A 57 -0.59 5.79 -2.63
CA GLN A 57 0.14 4.54 -2.73
C GLN A 57 -0.76 3.45 -3.32
N LEU A 58 -0.27 2.80 -4.37
CA LEU A 58 -0.95 1.74 -5.12
C LEU A 58 -0.19 0.41 -5.00
N TYR A 59 -0.95 -0.69 -4.90
CA TYR A 59 -0.49 -2.02 -5.24
C TYR A 59 -1.20 -2.48 -6.53
N ILE A 60 -0.57 -3.36 -7.30
CA ILE A 60 -1.29 -4.01 -8.40
C ILE A 60 -2.08 -5.20 -7.84
N TYR A 61 -3.39 -5.04 -7.84
CA TYR A 61 -4.32 -6.09 -7.44
C TYR A 61 -4.65 -7.00 -8.63
N LEU A 62 -4.93 -8.27 -8.34
CA LEU A 62 -5.60 -9.22 -9.22
C LEU A 62 -7.11 -9.03 -9.11
N ALA A 63 -7.79 -8.89 -10.25
CA ALA A 63 -9.22 -9.15 -10.32
C ALA A 63 -9.51 -10.65 -10.33
N LEU A 64 -10.58 -11.04 -9.66
CA LEU A 64 -10.97 -12.44 -9.53
C LEU A 64 -11.53 -13.00 -10.84
N PRO A 65 -11.30 -14.29 -11.11
CA PRO A 65 -11.71 -14.92 -12.35
C PRO A 65 -13.20 -15.26 -12.33
N GLU A 66 -14.05 -14.31 -12.71
CA GLU A 66 -15.34 -14.64 -13.31
C GLU A 66 -15.09 -14.72 -14.83
N LEU A 67 -14.83 -15.95 -15.27
CA LEU A 67 -14.81 -16.50 -16.64
C LEU A 67 -14.55 -15.52 -17.81
N PHE A 68 -13.52 -15.84 -18.61
CA PHE A 68 -13.16 -15.25 -19.91
C PHE A 68 -12.48 -13.86 -19.91
N SER A 69 -11.28 -13.85 -20.51
CA SER A 69 -10.30 -12.75 -20.70
C SER A 69 -9.43 -12.40 -19.49
N ILE A 70 -8.31 -13.12 -19.38
CA ILE A 70 -7.46 -13.24 -18.18
C ILE A 70 -6.54 -12.02 -17.95
N VAL A 71 -6.29 -11.18 -18.97
CA VAL A 71 -5.32 -10.06 -18.84
C VAL A 71 -5.99 -8.72 -18.57
N TYR A 72 -7.07 -8.40 -19.29
CA TYR A 72 -7.72 -7.08 -19.18
C TYR A 72 -8.52 -6.89 -17.89
N LYS A 73 -9.16 -7.94 -17.36
CA LYS A 73 -9.90 -7.82 -16.10
C LYS A 73 -8.98 -7.71 -14.90
N ARG A 74 -7.76 -8.27 -14.92
CA ARG A 74 -6.87 -8.38 -13.75
C ARG A 74 -6.54 -7.07 -13.06
N ARG A 75 -6.71 -5.91 -13.69
CA ARG A 75 -6.24 -4.61 -13.17
C ARG A 75 -7.33 -3.56 -13.01
N ASP A 76 -8.59 -3.96 -13.09
CA ASP A 76 -9.73 -3.03 -13.03
C ASP A 76 -9.81 -2.31 -11.67
N ILE A 77 -9.50 -3.01 -10.57
CA ILE A 77 -9.43 -2.42 -9.23
C ILE A 77 -8.35 -1.32 -9.20
N SER A 78 -7.14 -1.66 -9.65
CA SER A 78 -6.02 -0.71 -9.70
C SER A 78 -6.36 0.51 -10.58
N ALA A 79 -6.96 0.29 -11.75
CA ALA A 79 -7.39 1.37 -12.64
C ALA A 79 -8.47 2.27 -12.02
N LYS A 80 -9.48 1.68 -11.35
CA LYS A 80 -10.50 2.44 -10.61
C LYS A 80 -9.89 3.28 -9.50
N LEU A 81 -8.94 2.73 -8.74
CA LEU A 81 -8.26 3.46 -7.67
C LEU A 81 -7.43 4.63 -8.21
N VAL A 82 -6.72 4.43 -9.32
CA VAL A 82 -5.97 5.49 -10.01
C VAL A 82 -6.89 6.60 -10.48
N GLN A 83 -7.99 6.27 -11.17
CA GLN A 83 -8.98 7.25 -11.62
C GLN A 83 -9.60 8.03 -10.45
N ARG A 84 -9.92 7.33 -9.36
CA ARG A 84 -10.44 7.96 -8.14
C ARG A 84 -9.41 8.92 -7.53
N ALA A 85 -8.13 8.53 -7.47
CA ALA A 85 -7.05 9.41 -6.99
C ALA A 85 -6.91 10.67 -7.86
N GLU A 86 -6.86 10.52 -9.18
CA GLU A 86 -6.82 11.65 -10.12
C GLU A 86 -8.01 12.60 -9.94
N ASN A 87 -9.23 12.07 -9.91
CA ASN A 87 -10.46 12.85 -9.78
C ASN A 87 -10.55 13.60 -8.45
N ASN A 88 -9.80 13.17 -7.43
CA ASN A 88 -9.76 13.79 -6.10
C ASN A 88 -8.47 14.59 -5.86
N GLY A 89 -7.77 14.97 -6.93
CA GLY A 89 -6.68 15.93 -6.88
C GLY A 89 -5.38 15.41 -6.24
N TYR A 90 -5.23 14.09 -6.11
CA TYR A 90 -3.94 13.50 -5.75
C TYR A 90 -2.89 13.85 -6.82
N LYS A 91 -1.65 14.03 -6.39
CA LYS A 91 -0.59 14.62 -7.22
C LYS A 91 0.43 13.62 -7.74
N ALA A 92 0.40 12.38 -7.28
CA ALA A 92 1.24 11.30 -7.81
C ALA A 92 0.68 9.93 -7.39
N ILE A 93 1.06 8.90 -8.14
CA ILE A 93 0.89 7.50 -7.78
C ILE A 93 2.22 6.96 -7.23
N VAL A 94 2.20 6.38 -6.04
CA VAL A 94 3.34 5.69 -5.43
C VAL A 94 3.13 4.19 -5.57
N LEU A 95 3.70 3.61 -6.62
CA LEU A 95 3.58 2.18 -6.90
C LEU A 95 4.52 1.38 -6.01
N THR A 96 3.99 0.48 -5.18
CA THR A 96 4.80 -0.36 -4.30
C THR A 96 5.16 -1.68 -4.98
N VAL A 97 6.47 -1.93 -5.14
CA VAL A 97 7.01 -3.07 -5.92
C VAL A 97 7.73 -4.13 -5.07
N ASP A 98 7.90 -3.89 -3.77
CA ASP A 98 8.61 -4.77 -2.82
C ASP A 98 7.70 -5.80 -2.10
N SER A 99 6.43 -5.90 -2.52
CA SER A 99 5.43 -6.78 -1.90
C SER A 99 4.64 -7.67 -2.88
N PRO A 100 5.29 -8.45 -3.76
CA PRO A 100 4.58 -9.44 -4.59
C PRO A 100 3.90 -10.52 -3.73
N ARG A 101 4.47 -10.78 -2.55
CA ARG A 101 3.83 -11.52 -1.44
C ARG A 101 4.09 -10.75 -0.15
N LEU A 102 3.20 -10.89 0.83
CA LEU A 102 3.40 -10.24 2.12
C LEU A 102 4.55 -10.91 2.90
N GLY A 103 5.41 -10.10 3.51
CA GLY A 103 6.45 -10.57 4.41
C GLY A 103 5.88 -11.30 5.63
N ARG A 104 6.63 -12.27 6.15
CA ARG A 104 6.24 -13.06 7.32
C ARG A 104 6.52 -12.28 8.60
N ARG A 105 5.46 -11.75 9.22
CA ARG A 105 5.54 -10.98 10.47
C ARG A 105 5.13 -11.86 11.64
N GLU A 106 6.10 -12.42 12.35
CA GLU A 106 5.81 -13.40 13.40
C GLU A 106 4.98 -12.86 14.56
N ALA A 107 5.13 -11.57 14.89
CA ALA A 107 4.32 -10.94 15.92
C ALA A 107 2.82 -10.95 15.57
N ASP A 108 2.48 -10.69 14.30
CA ASP A 108 1.10 -10.72 13.80
C ASP A 108 0.54 -12.15 13.87
N LEU A 109 1.36 -13.15 13.52
CA LEU A 109 0.98 -14.57 13.61
C LEU A 109 0.74 -15.01 15.05
N ARG A 110 1.65 -14.68 15.97
CA ARG A 110 1.51 -15.00 17.40
C ARG A 110 0.30 -14.32 18.02
N THR A 111 0.03 -13.06 17.66
CA THR A 111 -1.14 -12.32 18.18
C THR A 111 -2.44 -12.97 17.72
N ASN A 112 -2.52 -13.38 16.44
CA ASN A 112 -3.69 -14.09 15.93
C ASN A 112 -3.84 -15.50 16.52
N GLU A 113 -2.74 -16.23 16.74
CA GLU A 113 -2.76 -17.52 17.44
C GLU A 113 -3.24 -17.40 18.88
N ILE A 114 -2.82 -16.36 19.62
CA ILE A 114 -3.30 -16.08 20.98
C ILE A 114 -4.80 -15.82 20.96
N LEU A 115 -5.29 -14.96 20.06
CA LEU A 115 -6.72 -14.66 19.94
C LEU A 115 -7.54 -15.91 19.56
N PHE A 116 -6.97 -16.80 18.75
CA PHE A 116 -7.59 -18.08 18.39
C PHE A 116 -7.57 -19.10 19.54
N GLN A 117 -6.51 -19.16 20.36
CA GLN A 117 -6.47 -20.03 21.54
C GLN A 117 -7.45 -19.59 22.63
N PHE A 118 -7.74 -18.28 22.72
CA PHE A 118 -8.78 -17.72 23.58
C PHE A 118 -10.20 -17.84 22.99
N ASN A 119 -10.37 -18.49 21.83
CA ASN A 119 -11.67 -18.71 21.19
C ASN A 119 -12.49 -19.84 21.87
N VAL A 120 -12.34 -19.97 23.18
CA VAL A 120 -13.27 -20.66 24.07
C VAL A 120 -13.90 -19.57 24.95
N ILE A 121 -15.15 -19.23 24.61
CA ILE A 121 -16.17 -18.50 25.40
C ILE A 121 -15.85 -17.05 25.80
N HIS A 122 -16.36 -16.09 25.02
CA HIS A 122 -17.36 -15.08 25.46
C HIS A 122 -17.30 -13.78 24.64
N GLU A 123 -18.47 -13.31 24.17
CA GLU A 123 -18.72 -11.92 23.69
C GLU A 123 -18.17 -10.83 24.62
N LYS A 124 -17.95 -11.13 25.91
CA LYS A 124 -17.35 -10.20 26.87
C LYS A 124 -15.87 -9.90 26.62
N LEU A 125 -15.10 -10.78 25.96
CA LEU A 125 -13.68 -10.50 25.68
C LEU A 125 -13.52 -9.45 24.57
N LEU A 126 -14.44 -9.43 23.59
CA LEU A 126 -14.57 -8.38 22.57
C LEU A 126 -14.88 -7.00 23.17
N LEU A 127 -15.62 -6.95 24.28
CA LEU A 127 -15.90 -5.71 25.02
C LEU A 127 -14.73 -5.25 25.91
N MET A 128 -13.85 -6.17 26.34
CA MET A 128 -12.71 -5.86 27.20
C MET A 128 -11.42 -5.55 26.41
N HIS A 129 -11.35 -5.95 25.14
CA HIS A 129 -10.27 -5.62 24.20
C HIS A 129 -10.81 -4.94 22.93
N PRO A 130 -11.32 -3.70 23.01
CA PRO A 130 -11.87 -2.95 21.87
C PRO A 130 -10.85 -2.62 20.74
N ILE A 131 -9.58 -3.03 20.88
CA ILE A 131 -8.48 -2.76 19.94
C ILE A 131 -8.52 -3.67 18.69
N LEU A 132 -9.34 -4.72 18.68
CA LEU A 132 -9.27 -5.78 17.66
C LEU A 132 -10.39 -5.80 16.63
N VAL A 133 -11.22 -4.76 16.56
CA VAL A 133 -12.06 -4.55 15.37
C VAL A 133 -11.20 -3.91 14.29
N VAL A 134 -10.74 -4.69 13.32
CA VAL A 134 -10.03 -4.16 12.15
C VAL A 134 -11.01 -3.27 11.38
N PRO A 135 -10.77 -1.95 11.29
CA PRO A 135 -11.69 -1.07 10.60
C PRO A 135 -11.72 -1.40 9.10
N PRO A 136 -12.85 -1.16 8.42
CA PRO A 136 -12.98 -1.49 7.00
C PRO A 136 -11.94 -0.73 6.17
N LEU A 137 -11.37 -1.42 5.17
CA LEU A 137 -10.48 -0.84 4.17
C LEU A 137 -11.29 -0.08 3.14
N LYS A 138 -11.64 1.17 3.44
CA LYS A 138 -12.65 1.94 2.69
C LYS A 138 -12.33 2.15 1.20
N ASN A 139 -11.05 2.21 0.81
CA ASN A 139 -10.72 2.30 -0.61
C ASN A 139 -11.09 1.04 -1.39
N LEU A 140 -11.10 -0.12 -0.74
CA LEU A 140 -11.33 -1.44 -1.33
C LEU A 140 -12.77 -1.94 -1.10
N GLU A 141 -13.60 -1.17 -0.41
CA GLU A 141 -15.00 -1.48 -0.16
C GLU A 141 -15.76 -1.63 -1.48
N GLY A 142 -16.46 -2.75 -1.65
CA GLY A 142 -17.16 -3.09 -2.90
C GLY A 142 -16.25 -3.48 -4.08
N LEU A 143 -14.92 -3.42 -3.93
CA LEU A 143 -13.95 -3.82 -4.95
C LEU A 143 -13.34 -5.20 -4.71
N LEU A 144 -13.25 -5.64 -3.45
CA LEU A 144 -12.76 -6.96 -3.06
C LEU A 144 -13.86 -7.76 -2.33
N PRO A 145 -13.97 -9.09 -2.52
CA PRO A 145 -14.96 -9.87 -1.79
C PRO A 145 -14.66 -9.92 -0.30
N THR A 146 -15.72 -9.86 0.49
CA THR A 146 -15.69 -9.93 1.97
C THR A 146 -15.22 -11.29 2.51
N LYS A 147 -15.18 -12.34 1.69
CA LYS A 147 -14.85 -13.72 2.11
C LYS A 147 -13.36 -14.02 2.33
N PHE A 148 -12.44 -13.17 1.90
CA PHE A 148 -10.99 -13.42 2.07
C PHE A 148 -10.45 -13.12 3.48
N VAL A 149 -11.29 -12.60 4.37
CA VAL A 149 -10.91 -12.26 5.75
C VAL A 149 -10.99 -13.48 6.69
N SER A 150 -11.53 -14.62 6.22
CA SER A 150 -11.84 -15.79 7.05
C SER A 150 -11.06 -17.06 6.66
N ASP A 151 -9.72 -17.00 6.64
CA ASP A 151 -8.94 -18.23 6.73
C ASP A 151 -8.52 -18.44 8.19
N GLU A 152 -9.00 -19.53 8.80
CA GLU A 152 -9.01 -19.77 10.25
C GLU A 152 -7.61 -19.99 10.88
N LYS A 153 -6.53 -19.87 10.09
CA LYS A 153 -5.14 -20.02 10.55
C LYS A 153 -4.21 -19.06 9.80
N GLY A 154 -4.03 -17.84 10.30
CA GLY A 154 -3.01 -16.90 9.78
C GLY A 154 -3.27 -15.42 10.06
N SER A 155 -2.39 -14.55 9.53
CA SER A 155 -2.61 -13.10 9.53
C SER A 155 -3.66 -12.73 8.48
N GLY A 156 -4.78 -12.09 8.87
CA GLY A 156 -5.84 -11.67 7.94
C GLY A 156 -5.33 -10.73 6.84
N LEU A 157 -4.29 -9.94 7.11
CA LEU A 157 -3.62 -9.11 6.11
C LEU A 157 -2.80 -9.96 5.12
N ALA A 158 -2.18 -11.06 5.57
CA ALA A 158 -1.48 -11.99 4.71
C ALA A 158 -2.44 -12.74 3.79
N ALA A 159 -3.59 -13.18 4.32
CA ALA A 159 -4.65 -13.82 3.54
C ALA A 159 -5.17 -12.88 2.44
N LEU A 160 -5.52 -11.64 2.81
CA LEU A 160 -5.91 -10.59 1.86
C LEU A 160 -4.84 -10.39 0.78
N ALA A 161 -3.60 -10.13 1.18
CA ALA A 161 -2.50 -9.92 0.25
C ALA A 161 -2.29 -11.10 -0.70
N SER A 162 -2.34 -12.34 -0.19
CA SER A 162 -2.14 -13.55 -1.00
C SER A 162 -3.24 -13.82 -2.02
N GLY A 163 -4.48 -13.43 -1.71
CA GLY A 163 -5.64 -13.61 -2.59
C GLY A 163 -5.83 -12.47 -3.59
N THR A 164 -5.24 -11.30 -3.34
CA THR A 164 -5.57 -10.10 -4.10
C THR A 164 -4.38 -9.39 -4.74
N LEU A 165 -3.13 -9.65 -4.37
CA LEU A 165 -1.96 -9.01 -5.00
C LEU A 165 -1.45 -9.80 -6.21
N ASP A 166 -1.09 -9.10 -7.28
CA ASP A 166 -0.53 -9.71 -8.48
C ASP A 166 0.98 -9.93 -8.34
N ALA A 167 1.36 -11.15 -7.95
CA ALA A 167 2.77 -11.55 -7.86
C ALA A 167 3.45 -11.70 -9.24
N SER A 168 2.70 -11.63 -10.35
CA SER A 168 3.25 -11.66 -11.71
C SER A 168 3.57 -10.28 -12.28
N PHE A 169 3.39 -9.21 -11.49
CA PHE A 169 3.71 -7.85 -11.90
C PHE A 169 5.18 -7.70 -12.32
N CYS A 170 5.41 -7.05 -13.45
CA CYS A 170 6.73 -6.85 -14.05
C CYS A 170 6.91 -5.45 -14.65
N TRP A 171 8.09 -5.15 -15.20
CA TRP A 171 8.44 -3.80 -15.69
C TRP A 171 7.51 -3.30 -16.81
N GLU A 172 7.00 -4.20 -17.66
CA GLU A 172 6.03 -3.90 -18.73
C GLU A 172 4.74 -3.29 -18.19
N ASP A 173 4.41 -3.57 -16.94
CA ASP A 173 3.16 -3.12 -16.33
C ASP A 173 3.21 -1.65 -15.90
N ILE A 174 4.41 -1.08 -15.81
CA ILE A 174 4.59 0.37 -15.65
C ILE A 174 4.13 1.08 -16.92
N THR A 175 4.38 0.51 -18.10
CA THR A 175 3.83 1.04 -19.37
C THR A 175 2.31 1.02 -19.37
N TRP A 176 1.70 -0.06 -18.88
CA TRP A 176 0.25 -0.10 -18.68
C TRP A 176 -0.23 0.97 -17.69
N LEU A 177 0.43 1.15 -16.54
CA LEU A 177 0.03 2.16 -15.56
C LEU A 177 0.11 3.56 -16.15
N LYS A 178 1.18 3.88 -16.89
CA LYS A 178 1.33 5.14 -17.64
C LYS A 178 0.26 5.33 -18.72
N SER A 179 -0.33 4.25 -19.24
CA SER A 179 -1.40 4.37 -20.24
C SER A 179 -2.76 4.79 -19.65
N ILE A 180 -2.94 4.68 -18.33
CA ILE A 180 -4.21 4.94 -17.65
C ILE A 180 -4.20 6.16 -16.74
N THR A 181 -3.06 6.85 -16.59
CA THR A 181 -2.93 8.06 -15.76
C THR A 181 -1.87 9.00 -16.31
N ASN A 182 -2.07 10.30 -16.10
CA ASN A 182 -1.06 11.33 -16.37
C ASN A 182 -0.37 11.82 -15.09
N LEU A 183 -0.71 11.24 -13.93
CA LEU A 183 -0.01 11.58 -12.69
C LEU A 183 1.43 11.05 -12.73
N PRO A 184 2.38 11.78 -12.11
CA PRO A 184 3.70 11.26 -11.85
C PRO A 184 3.64 9.91 -11.14
N ILE A 185 4.44 8.94 -11.61
CA ILE A 185 4.56 7.62 -11.02
C ILE A 185 5.91 7.52 -10.30
N LEU A 186 5.85 7.32 -8.99
CA LEU A 186 7.01 7.03 -8.16
C LEU A 186 6.99 5.54 -7.83
N ILE A 187 8.10 4.83 -8.07
CA ILE A 187 8.22 3.43 -7.62
C ILE A 187 8.84 3.36 -6.23
N LYS A 188 8.21 2.62 -5.33
CA LYS A 188 8.64 2.42 -3.95
C LYS A 188 9.03 0.97 -3.74
N GLY A 189 10.24 0.76 -3.23
CA GLY A 189 10.77 -0.59 -2.97
C GLY A 189 12.09 -0.91 -3.67
N VAL A 190 12.72 0.09 -4.31
CA VAL A 190 13.99 -0.10 -5.01
C VAL A 190 15.13 -0.14 -3.99
N LEU A 191 15.98 -1.17 -4.07
CA LEU A 191 17.13 -1.35 -3.17
C LEU A 191 18.44 -1.64 -3.91
N THR A 192 18.41 -1.75 -5.23
CA THR A 192 19.56 -2.14 -6.06
C THR A 192 19.76 -1.13 -7.20
N ARG A 193 21.00 -1.00 -7.66
CA ARG A 193 21.31 -0.21 -8.87
C ARG A 193 20.60 -0.76 -10.10
N GLU A 194 20.52 -2.07 -10.25
CA GLU A 194 19.96 -2.73 -11.44
C GLU A 194 18.49 -2.39 -11.63
N ASP A 195 17.70 -2.45 -10.56
CA ASP A 195 16.28 -2.08 -10.61
C ASP A 195 16.10 -0.59 -10.82
N ALA A 196 17.01 0.23 -10.28
CA ALA A 196 16.98 1.67 -10.49
C ALA A 196 17.28 2.04 -11.96
N ILE A 197 18.18 1.33 -12.65
CA ILE A 197 18.39 1.48 -14.10
C ILE A 197 17.10 1.12 -14.85
N LYS A 198 16.47 -0.01 -14.52
CA LYS A 198 15.21 -0.43 -15.14
C LYS A 198 14.08 0.58 -14.94
N ALA A 199 14.02 1.19 -13.77
CA ALA A 199 13.06 2.25 -13.45
C ALA A 199 13.20 3.46 -14.39
N LEU A 200 14.44 3.89 -14.66
CA LEU A 200 14.70 4.97 -15.62
C LEU A 200 14.34 4.56 -17.05
N GLU A 201 14.68 3.33 -17.46
CA GLU A 201 14.38 2.84 -18.81
C GLU A 201 12.88 2.85 -19.12
N VAL A 202 12.04 2.49 -18.15
CA VAL A 202 10.56 2.55 -18.29
C VAL A 202 9.99 3.96 -18.05
N GLY A 203 10.84 4.90 -17.63
CA GLY A 203 10.54 6.32 -17.47
C GLY A 203 9.56 6.60 -16.33
N VAL A 204 9.87 6.12 -15.12
CA VAL A 204 9.19 6.58 -13.89
C VAL A 204 9.61 8.00 -13.53
N ASP A 205 8.76 8.74 -12.83
CA ASP A 205 9.02 10.13 -12.44
C ASP A 205 9.82 10.24 -11.14
N GLY A 206 9.95 9.14 -10.39
CA GLY A 206 10.76 9.09 -9.19
C GLY A 206 10.90 7.69 -8.60
N MET A 207 11.83 7.57 -7.67
CA MET A 207 12.11 6.34 -6.93
C MET A 207 12.11 6.62 -5.43
N ILE A 208 11.58 5.68 -4.66
CA ILE A 208 11.60 5.68 -3.19
C ILE A 208 12.35 4.44 -2.74
N ILE A 209 13.57 4.67 -2.24
CA ILE A 209 14.44 3.63 -1.70
C ILE A 209 13.84 3.16 -0.37
N SER A 210 13.35 1.93 -0.36
CA SER A 210 12.48 1.40 0.70
C SER A 210 12.67 -0.10 0.80
N ASN A 211 12.86 -0.60 2.03
CA ASN A 211 12.75 -2.02 2.37
C ASN A 211 11.43 -2.32 3.10
N HIS A 212 10.40 -1.51 2.81
CA HIS A 212 9.07 -1.57 3.43
C HIS A 212 9.09 -1.39 4.96
N GLY A 213 10.06 -0.65 5.49
CA GLY A 213 10.25 -0.49 6.93
C GLY A 213 10.70 -1.78 7.62
N GLY A 214 11.46 -2.64 6.93
CA GLY A 214 11.95 -3.92 7.44
C GLY A 214 10.86 -4.99 7.60
N ARG A 215 9.74 -4.87 6.88
CA ARG A 215 8.54 -5.73 7.07
C ARG A 215 8.30 -6.75 5.96
N GLN A 216 9.16 -6.80 4.95
CA GLN A 216 8.99 -7.64 3.76
C GLN A 216 10.00 -8.78 3.72
N LEU A 217 11.26 -8.51 3.41
CA LEU A 217 12.34 -9.50 3.37
C LEU A 217 13.37 -9.16 4.45
N ASP A 218 13.51 -10.03 5.45
CA ASP A 218 14.57 -9.92 6.46
C ASP A 218 15.96 -10.04 5.80
N TYR A 219 16.99 -9.46 6.43
CA TYR A 219 18.34 -9.29 5.88
C TYR A 219 18.45 -8.37 4.65
N SER A 220 17.36 -7.71 4.24
CA SER A 220 17.45 -6.60 3.29
C SER A 220 18.29 -5.47 3.88
N PRO A 221 19.12 -4.77 3.07
CA PRO A 221 19.98 -3.72 3.59
C PRO A 221 19.16 -2.57 4.20
N ALA A 222 19.80 -1.80 5.09
CA ALA A 222 19.26 -0.53 5.52
C ALA A 222 19.19 0.41 4.30
N THR A 223 18.07 1.13 4.14
CA THR A 223 17.84 1.99 2.97
C THR A 223 18.91 3.06 2.78
N ILE A 224 19.51 3.56 3.86
CA ILE A 224 20.61 4.52 3.81
C ILE A 224 21.90 3.93 3.23
N SER A 225 22.13 2.63 3.42
CA SER A 225 23.35 1.95 2.96
C SER A 225 23.38 1.72 1.45
N VAL A 226 22.21 1.66 0.82
CA VAL A 226 22.07 1.49 -0.64
C VAL A 226 21.71 2.81 -1.35
N LEU A 227 21.57 3.91 -0.60
CA LEU A 227 21.21 5.22 -1.15
C LEU A 227 22.22 5.68 -2.20
N GLU A 228 23.51 5.59 -1.89
CA GLU A 228 24.58 5.98 -2.81
C GLU A 228 24.61 5.07 -4.04
N GLU A 229 24.47 3.75 -3.86
CA GLU A 229 24.45 2.78 -4.95
C GLU A 229 23.33 3.09 -5.98
N VAL A 230 22.14 3.42 -5.47
CA VAL A 230 20.96 3.76 -6.28
C VAL A 230 21.05 5.17 -6.88
N LEU A 231 21.81 6.11 -6.29
CA LEU A 231 21.95 7.47 -6.82
C LEU A 231 23.12 7.63 -7.79
N HIS A 232 24.23 6.91 -7.60
CA HIS A 232 25.50 7.24 -8.25
C HIS A 232 25.49 7.02 -9.78
N PHE A 233 24.50 6.32 -10.34
CA PHE A 233 24.38 6.15 -11.79
C PHE A 233 23.46 7.17 -12.48
N THR A 234 22.60 7.89 -11.75
CA THR A 234 21.68 8.88 -12.34
C THR A 234 22.38 10.16 -12.81
N TYR A 235 23.64 10.37 -12.39
CA TYR A 235 24.45 11.55 -12.74
C TYR A 235 25.46 11.33 -13.88
N CYS A 236 25.58 10.11 -14.41
CA CYS A 236 26.58 9.75 -15.43
C CYS A 236 26.01 9.56 -16.84
N CYS A 237 24.74 9.93 -17.07
CA CYS A 237 24.07 9.86 -18.38
C CYS A 237 23.71 11.26 -18.88
#